data_AF-A0AAD8NNI4-F1
#
_entry.id   AF-A0AAD8NNI4-F1
#
_cell.length_a   1.000
_cell.length_b   1.000
_cell.length_c   1.000
_cell.angle_alpha   90.00
_cell.angle_beta   90.00
_cell.angle_gamma   90.00
#
_symmetry.space_group_name_H-M   'P 1'
#
loop_
_entity.id
_entity.type
_entity.pdbx_description
1 polymer ?
#
loop_
_entity_poly.entity_id
_entity_poly.type
_entity_poly.pdbx_seq_one_letter_code
_entity_poly.pdbx_strand_id
1 'polypeptide(L)'
;MEIKLPRITKLCSGTKTVKPWHRCTVVSSSHSPLNCSVFRYMFWAFRPSIEAFSFCIPVISIDATHLKGPYKGKILMAVSKNPNNMILPVAYAIVDEETNESWKWFLQQFEEHVEDPKRRKLCVISDRHAGIKHAMDNLPSWKEPHAYHRFCLRHVRSNFM
;
A
#
# COMPACT_ATOMS: atom_id res chain seq x y z
N MET A 1 8.46 -2.62 -15.66
CA MET A 1 7.09 -2.06 -15.76
C MET A 1 7.22 -0.56 -15.60
N GLU A 2 7.22 0.18 -16.71
CA GLU A 2 7.31 1.63 -16.69
C GLU A 2 5.89 2.17 -16.51
N ILE A 3 5.54 2.52 -15.27
CA ILE A 3 4.25 3.15 -14.99
C ILE A 3 4.37 4.60 -15.47
N LYS A 4 3.92 4.87 -16.71
CA LYS A 4 3.69 6.24 -17.17
C LYS A 4 2.50 6.80 -16.38
N LEU A 5 2.79 7.41 -15.24
CA LEU A 5 1.81 8.18 -14.48
C LEU A 5 1.43 9.40 -15.35
N PRO A 6 0.17 9.53 -15.81
CA PRO A 6 -0.28 10.78 -16.40
C PRO A 6 -0.05 11.89 -15.35
N ARG A 7 0.42 13.07 -15.80
CA ARG A 7 0.74 14.23 -14.96
C ARG A 7 -0.24 14.33 -13.77
N ILE A 8 0.24 13.98 -12.57
CA ILE A 8 -0.52 13.95 -11.32
C ILE A 8 -1.25 15.28 -11.07
N THR A 9 -0.71 16.39 -11.59
CA THR A 9 -1.28 17.74 -11.47
C THR A 9 -2.58 17.98 -12.27
N LYS A 10 -2.94 17.15 -13.25
CA LYS A 10 -4.17 17.38 -14.05
C LYS A 10 -5.42 16.68 -13.50
N LEU A 11 -5.32 15.91 -12.41
CA LEU A 11 -6.49 15.37 -11.70
C LEU A 11 -7.12 16.36 -10.72
N CYS A 12 -6.39 17.39 -10.29
CA CYS A 12 -6.84 18.28 -9.20
C CYS A 12 -7.79 19.41 -9.62
N SER A 13 -8.10 19.58 -10.93
CA SER A 13 -8.86 20.75 -11.42
C SER A 13 -10.17 20.41 -12.12
N GLY A 14 -10.79 19.27 -11.82
CA GLY A 14 -12.07 18.91 -12.43
C GLY A 14 -12.93 18.07 -11.50
N THR A 15 -14.00 18.67 -10.99
CA THR A 15 -15.23 17.96 -10.62
C THR A 15 -15.78 17.27 -11.87
N LYS A 16 -15.22 16.10 -12.21
CA LYS A 16 -15.80 15.19 -13.20
C LYS A 16 -16.00 13.85 -12.51
N THR A 17 -17.27 13.55 -12.31
CA THR A 17 -17.86 12.29 -11.89
C THR A 17 -16.95 11.11 -12.25
N VAL A 18 -16.30 10.56 -11.23
CA VAL A 18 -15.48 9.35 -11.35
C VAL A 18 -16.42 8.23 -11.79
N LYS A 19 -16.25 7.71 -13.01
CA LYS A 19 -17.04 6.56 -13.48
C LYS A 19 -16.86 5.40 -12.49
N PRO A 20 -17.91 4.60 -12.21
CA PRO A 20 -17.96 3.63 -11.10
C PRO A 20 -17.00 2.42 -11.18
N TRP A 21 -15.99 2.45 -12.05
CA TRP A 21 -14.92 1.45 -12.15
C TRP A 21 -13.82 1.61 -11.07
N HIS A 22 -13.80 2.72 -10.32
CA HIS A 22 -12.65 3.13 -9.48
C HIS A 22 -12.91 3.12 -7.96
N ARG A 23 -13.67 2.16 -7.40
CA ARG A 23 -13.82 2.08 -5.93
C ARG A 23 -12.52 1.76 -5.18
N CYS A 24 -11.52 1.22 -5.88
CA CYS A 24 -10.25 0.79 -5.29
C CYS A 24 -9.10 1.75 -5.64
N THR A 25 -9.39 3.02 -5.92
CA THR A 25 -8.38 4.07 -6.11
C THR A 25 -8.70 5.24 -5.19
N VAL A 26 -7.76 5.61 -4.34
CA VAL A 26 -7.92 6.70 -3.37
C VAL A 26 -6.81 7.71 -3.55
N VAL A 27 -7.16 8.98 -3.59
CA VAL A 27 -6.20 10.10 -3.69
C VAL A 27 -6.38 10.98 -2.45
N SER A 28 -5.27 11.22 -1.75
CA SER A 28 -5.19 12.16 -0.64
C SER A 28 -4.47 13.43 -1.09
N SER A 29 -5.04 14.57 -0.74
CA SER A 29 -4.45 15.89 -0.98
C SER A 29 -4.36 16.68 0.32
N SER A 30 -3.34 17.52 0.43
CA SER A 30 -3.19 18.52 1.50
C SER A 30 -3.38 19.94 0.96
N HIS A 31 -3.61 20.91 1.84
CA HIS A 31 -3.64 22.33 1.46
C HIS A 31 -2.27 22.97 1.72
N SER A 32 -1.79 23.73 0.73
CA SER A 32 -0.62 24.59 0.89
C SER A 32 -0.97 25.87 1.64
N PRO A 33 0.02 26.64 2.15
CA PRO A 33 -0.21 27.96 2.75
C PRO A 33 -0.92 28.96 1.83
N LEU A 34 -0.86 28.74 0.51
CA LEU A 34 -1.55 29.52 -0.52
C LEU A 34 -2.96 28.99 -0.85
N ASN A 35 -3.49 28.09 -0.02
CA ASN A 35 -4.78 27.42 -0.19
C ASN A 35 -4.94 26.66 -1.52
N CYS A 36 -3.83 26.21 -2.10
CA CYS A 36 -3.83 25.33 -3.27
C CYS A 36 -3.76 23.86 -2.84
N SER A 37 -4.53 23.00 -3.51
CA SER A 37 -4.51 21.56 -3.29
C SER A 37 -3.20 20.95 -3.80
N VAL A 38 -2.49 20.27 -2.92
CA VAL A 38 -1.23 19.57 -3.20
C VAL A 38 -1.46 18.08 -3.06
N PHE A 39 -1.07 17.34 -4.09
CA PHE A 39 -1.08 15.88 -4.05
C PHE A 39 -0.23 15.37 -2.88
N ARG A 40 -0.79 14.46 -2.08
CA ARG A 40 -0.10 13.82 -0.97
C ARG A 40 0.13 12.34 -1.26
N TYR A 41 -0.93 11.53 -1.27
CA TYR A 41 -0.84 10.08 -1.46
C TYR A 41 -1.80 9.59 -2.54
N MET A 42 -1.45 8.48 -3.20
CA MET A 42 -2.37 7.72 -4.06
C MET A 42 -2.30 6.25 -3.69
N PHE A 43 -3.44 5.59 -3.51
CA PHE A 43 -3.56 4.15 -3.33
C PHE A 43 -4.34 3.58 -4.50
N TRP A 44 -3.94 2.40 -4.98
CA TRP A 44 -4.78 1.64 -5.87
C TRP A 44 -4.57 0.13 -5.76
N ALA A 45 -5.62 -0.61 -6.09
CA ALA A 45 -5.59 -2.05 -6.30
C ALA A 45 -6.42 -2.42 -7.54
N PHE A 46 -5.97 -3.42 -8.28
CA PHE A 46 -6.68 -3.90 -9.45
C PHE A 46 -7.77 -4.89 -9.03
N ARG A 47 -8.98 -4.74 -9.54
CA ARG A 47 -10.09 -5.64 -9.23
C ARG A 47 -9.74 -7.13 -9.44
N PRO A 48 -9.09 -7.54 -10.55
CA PRO A 48 -8.62 -8.92 -10.70
C PRO A 48 -7.64 -9.37 -9.62
N SER A 49 -6.76 -8.48 -9.14
CA SER A 49 -5.84 -8.78 -8.03
C SER A 49 -6.57 -8.96 -6.72
N ILE A 50 -7.59 -8.15 -6.43
CA ILE A 50 -8.43 -8.27 -5.23
C ILE A 50 -9.19 -9.60 -5.24
N GLU A 51 -9.83 -9.92 -6.38
CA GLU A 51 -10.55 -11.18 -6.55
C GLU A 51 -9.59 -12.39 -6.44
N ALA A 52 -8.41 -12.32 -7.07
CA ALA A 52 -7.40 -13.38 -7.00
C ALA A 52 -6.77 -13.53 -5.60
N PHE A 53 -6.68 -12.46 -4.82
CA PHE A 53 -6.12 -12.49 -3.47
C PHE A 53 -6.92 -13.40 -2.53
N SER A 54 -8.23 -13.56 -2.76
CA SER A 54 -9.07 -14.50 -2.02
C SER A 54 -8.59 -15.97 -2.12
N PHE A 55 -7.90 -16.32 -3.21
CA PHE A 55 -7.33 -17.66 -3.42
C PHE A 55 -5.87 -17.79 -2.99
N CYS A 56 -5.21 -16.70 -2.60
CA CYS A 56 -3.82 -16.72 -2.17
C CYS A 56 -3.66 -17.33 -0.78
N ILE A 57 -2.42 -17.63 -0.39
CA ILE A 57 -2.12 -17.92 1.03
C ILE A 57 -2.44 -16.66 1.87
N PRO A 58 -2.81 -16.79 3.16
CA PRO A 58 -3.13 -15.65 4.02
C PRO A 58 -1.85 -14.96 4.52
N VAL A 59 -0.93 -14.67 3.60
CA VAL A 59 0.34 -13.98 3.86
C VAL A 59 0.49 -12.86 2.83
N ILE A 60 0.82 -11.67 3.30
CA ILE A 60 1.27 -10.57 2.45
C ILE A 60 2.70 -10.20 2.82
N SER A 61 3.50 -9.84 1.82
CA SER A 61 4.77 -9.16 2.01
C SER A 61 4.60 -7.70 1.60
N ILE A 62 5.04 -6.78 2.45
CA ILE A 62 5.00 -5.34 2.18
C ILE A 62 6.42 -4.78 2.14
N ASP A 63 6.65 -3.86 1.21
CA ASP A 63 7.94 -3.20 1.03
C ASP A 63 7.75 -1.84 0.33
N ALA A 64 8.79 -1.03 0.35
CA ALA A 64 8.85 0.25 -0.33
C ALA A 64 10.03 0.31 -1.32
N THR A 65 9.88 1.13 -2.36
CA THR A 65 10.97 1.42 -3.27
C THR A 65 10.94 2.86 -3.75
N HIS A 66 12.12 3.41 -4.05
CA HIS A 66 12.24 4.77 -4.56
C HIS A 66 11.62 4.90 -5.95
N LEU A 67 10.81 5.94 -6.15
CA LEU A 67 10.42 6.38 -7.48
C LEU A 67 11.67 6.84 -8.25
N LYS A 68 11.77 6.41 -9.51
CA LYS A 68 12.80 6.89 -10.44
C LYS A 68 12.23 7.98 -11.32
N GLY A 69 13.02 9.01 -11.62
CA GLY A 69 12.65 10.11 -12.50
C GLY A 69 12.58 11.46 -11.80
N PRO A 70 11.88 12.45 -12.37
CA PRO A 70 11.85 13.82 -11.85
C PRO A 70 11.02 13.98 -10.58
N TYR A 71 10.16 13.00 -10.27
CA TYR A 71 9.31 13.01 -9.09
C TYR A 71 10.00 12.28 -7.94
N LYS A 72 10.23 13.00 -6.85
CA LYS A 72 10.67 12.40 -5.59
C LYS A 72 9.47 11.72 -4.93
N GLY A 73 9.70 10.54 -4.35
CA GLY A 73 8.68 9.78 -3.65
C GLY A 73 9.02 8.31 -3.53
N LYS A 74 8.07 7.56 -2.97
CA LYS A 74 8.18 6.14 -2.69
C LYS A 74 6.96 5.42 -3.26
N ILE A 75 7.16 4.22 -3.80
CA ILE A 75 6.08 3.27 -4.06
C ILE A 75 6.07 2.28 -2.91
N LEU A 76 4.97 2.21 -2.18
CA LEU A 76 4.66 1.13 -1.26
C LEU A 76 3.92 0.03 -2.03
N MET A 77 4.20 -1.23 -1.72
CA MET A 77 3.56 -2.36 -2.41
C MET A 77 3.24 -3.48 -1.42
N ALA A 78 2.08 -4.11 -1.60
CA ALA A 78 1.71 -5.37 -0.97
C ALA A 78 1.64 -6.47 -2.03
N VAL A 79 2.35 -7.57 -1.79
CA VAL A 79 2.33 -8.76 -2.63
C VAL A 79 1.91 -9.98 -1.83
N SER A 80 1.24 -10.93 -2.47
CA SER A 80 0.93 -12.24 -1.90
C SER A 80 1.42 -13.36 -2.82
N LYS A 81 1.25 -14.61 -2.40
CA LYS A 81 1.53 -15.78 -3.21
C LYS A 81 0.27 -16.60 -3.41
N ASN A 82 0.04 -17.03 -4.64
CA ASN A 82 -1.02 -17.98 -4.92
C ASN A 82 -0.59 -19.42 -4.56
N PRO A 83 -1.50 -20.40 -4.58
CA PRO A 83 -1.17 -21.80 -4.28
C PRO A 83 -0.13 -22.42 -5.22
N ASN A 84 0.05 -21.85 -6.41
CA ASN A 84 1.06 -22.24 -7.38
C ASN A 84 2.42 -21.55 -7.15
N ASN A 85 2.61 -20.92 -5.98
CA ASN A 85 3.82 -20.20 -5.59
C ASN A 85 4.19 -19.02 -6.51
N MET A 86 3.24 -18.52 -7.31
CA MET A 86 3.44 -17.32 -8.12
C MET A 86 3.17 -16.07 -7.28
N ILE A 87 3.94 -15.02 -7.52
CA ILE A 87 3.78 -13.73 -6.85
C ILE A 87 2.59 -13.00 -7.49
N LEU A 88 1.65 -12.57 -6.65
CA LEU A 88 0.54 -11.71 -7.03
C LEU A 88 0.73 -10.34 -6.37
N PRO A 89 0.99 -9.28 -7.15
CA PRO A 89 0.87 -7.92 -6.66
C PRO A 89 -0.59 -7.57 -6.36
N VAL A 90 -0.85 -7.18 -5.11
CA VAL A 90 -2.22 -6.99 -4.60
C VAL A 90 -2.60 -5.50 -4.61
N ALA A 91 -1.78 -4.67 -3.99
CA ALA A 91 -2.06 -3.24 -3.80
C ALA A 91 -0.79 -2.40 -3.85
N TYR A 92 -0.98 -1.13 -4.15
CA TYR A 92 0.10 -0.17 -4.36
C TYR A 92 -0.26 1.18 -3.73
N ALA A 93 0.75 1.94 -3.33
CA ALA A 93 0.59 3.36 -3.07
C ALA A 93 1.80 4.17 -3.52
N ILE A 94 1.55 5.41 -3.96
CA ILE A 94 2.56 6.45 -4.11
C ILE A 94 2.46 7.35 -2.89
N VAL A 95 3.60 7.55 -2.23
CA VAL A 95 3.73 8.42 -1.06
C VAL A 95 4.94 9.34 -1.21
N ASP A 96 4.95 10.43 -0.45
CA ASP A 96 6.06 11.38 -0.43
C ASP A 96 7.33 10.77 0.19
N GLU A 97 7.19 10.12 1.35
CA GLU A 97 8.27 9.43 2.07
C GLU A 97 7.71 8.24 2.87
N GLU A 98 8.62 7.38 3.32
CA GLU A 98 8.30 6.30 4.26
C GLU A 98 8.22 6.88 5.68
N THR A 99 7.01 7.19 6.13
CA THR A 99 6.72 7.80 7.43
C THR A 99 5.73 6.94 8.20
N ASN A 100 5.54 7.25 9.48
CA ASN A 100 4.51 6.59 10.29
C ASN A 100 3.13 6.80 9.68
N GLU A 101 2.88 8.00 9.16
CA GLU A 101 1.62 8.42 8.56
C GLU A 101 1.38 7.70 7.23
N SER A 102 2.39 7.61 6.36
CA SER A 102 2.23 6.99 5.04
C SER A 102 2.01 5.48 5.13
N TRP A 103 2.74 4.79 6.01
CA TRP A 103 2.53 3.36 6.26
C TRP A 103 1.20 3.05 6.94
N LYS A 104 0.80 3.86 7.95
CA LYS A 104 -0.51 3.74 8.58
C LYS A 104 -1.64 3.93 7.56
N TRP A 105 -1.53 4.98 6.74
CA TRP A 105 -2.52 5.26 5.71
C TRP A 105 -2.62 4.13 4.69
N PHE A 106 -1.49 3.61 4.19
CA PHE A 106 -1.46 2.49 3.25
C PHE A 106 -2.19 1.24 3.78
N LEU A 107 -1.92 0.85 5.03
CA LEU A 107 -2.57 -0.32 5.63
C LEU A 107 -4.07 -0.10 5.87
N GLN A 108 -4.49 1.13 6.21
CA GLN A 108 -5.92 1.47 6.30
C GLN A 108 -6.63 1.33 4.94
N GLN A 109 -5.99 1.79 3.85
CA GLN A 109 -6.57 1.65 2.51
C GLN A 109 -6.59 0.19 2.04
N PHE A 110 -5.58 -0.60 2.43
CA PHE A 110 -5.57 -2.03 2.16
C PHE A 110 -6.72 -2.75 2.87
N GLU A 111 -6.90 -2.49 4.17
CA GLU A 111 -7.98 -3.05 4.97
C GLU A 111 -9.36 -2.69 4.39
N GLU A 112 -9.56 -1.43 4.02
CA GLU A 112 -10.86 -0.95 3.52
C GLU A 112 -11.23 -1.47 2.12
N HIS A 113 -10.25 -1.62 1.22
CA HIS A 113 -10.52 -1.84 -0.20
C HIS A 113 -10.09 -3.21 -0.73
N VAL A 114 -9.29 -3.97 0.02
CA VAL A 114 -8.66 -5.21 -0.45
C VAL A 114 -8.92 -6.37 0.49
N GLU A 115 -8.83 -6.15 1.80
CA GLU A 115 -9.05 -7.20 2.78
C GLU A 115 -10.53 -7.63 2.81
N ASP A 116 -10.76 -8.94 2.88
CA ASP A 116 -12.08 -9.50 3.13
C ASP A 116 -12.19 -9.83 4.63
N PRO A 117 -13.06 -9.17 5.41
CA PRO A 117 -13.25 -9.43 6.84
C PRO A 117 -13.61 -10.88 7.18
N LYS A 118 -14.11 -11.66 6.20
CA LYS A 118 -14.46 -13.08 6.38
C LYS A 118 -13.26 -14.02 6.18
N ARG A 119 -12.11 -13.49 5.76
CA ARG A 119 -10.90 -14.27 5.46
C ARG A 119 -10.19 -14.73 6.74
N ARG A 120 -9.31 -15.71 6.59
CA ARG A 120 -8.33 -16.06 7.63
C ARG A 120 -7.43 -14.87 7.95
N LYS A 121 -7.06 -14.76 9.23
CA LYS A 121 -6.09 -13.80 9.77
C LYS A 121 -4.84 -13.69 8.91
N LEU A 122 -4.49 -12.47 8.50
CA LEU A 122 -3.32 -12.24 7.65
C LEU A 122 -2.02 -12.31 8.46
N CYS A 123 -0.98 -12.89 7.85
CA CYS A 123 0.40 -12.73 8.29
C CYS A 123 1.09 -11.71 7.38
N VAL A 124 1.62 -10.63 7.96
CA VAL A 124 2.38 -9.62 7.25
C VAL A 124 3.87 -9.85 7.46
N ILE A 125 4.60 -9.93 6.35
CA ILE A 125 6.05 -9.98 6.32
C ILE A 125 6.57 -8.64 5.80
N SER A 126 7.45 -7.98 6.54
CA SER A 126 8.01 -6.70 6.12
C SER A 126 9.49 -6.59 6.44
N ASP A 127 10.14 -5.52 5.98
CA ASP A 127 11.43 -5.10 6.55
C ASP A 127 11.26 -4.55 8.00
N ARG A 128 12.30 -3.90 8.53
CA ARG A 128 12.30 -3.33 9.89
C ARG A 128 12.08 -1.81 9.92
N HIS A 129 11.56 -1.21 8.85
CA HIS A 129 11.34 0.24 8.78
C HIS A 129 10.46 0.71 9.95
N ALA A 130 10.83 1.83 10.58
CA ALA A 130 10.17 2.32 11.79
C ALA A 130 8.67 2.60 11.56
N GLY A 131 8.33 3.15 10.39
CA GLY A 131 6.96 3.42 10.00
C GLY A 131 6.08 2.17 9.90
N ILE A 132 6.63 1.04 9.45
CA ILE A 132 5.89 -0.22 9.39
C ILE A 132 5.61 -0.74 10.80
N LYS A 133 6.65 -0.81 11.65
CA LYS A 133 6.48 -1.24 13.05
C LYS A 133 5.45 -0.38 13.76
N HIS A 134 5.54 0.94 13.60
CA HIS A 134 4.57 1.87 14.16
C HIS A 134 3.14 1.59 13.68
N ALA A 135 2.93 1.32 12.38
CA ALA A 135 1.61 1.01 11.85
C ALA A 135 1.05 -0.31 12.41
N MET A 136 1.87 -1.36 12.48
CA MET A 136 1.50 -2.65 13.10
C MET A 136 1.16 -2.48 14.60
N ASP A 137 1.89 -1.60 15.29
CA ASP A 137 1.69 -1.32 16.72
C ASP A 137 0.54 -0.35 17.01
N ASN A 138 -0.09 0.28 16.02
CA ASN A 138 -1.12 1.31 16.26
C ASN A 138 -2.41 1.11 15.47
N LEU A 139 -2.50 0.10 14.60
CA LEU A 139 -3.74 -0.28 13.93
C LEU A 139 -4.30 -1.57 14.55
N PRO A 140 -5.47 -1.53 15.24
CA PRO A 140 -6.01 -2.70 15.94
C PRO A 140 -6.23 -3.94 15.07
N SER A 141 -6.67 -3.76 13.83
CA SER A 141 -6.91 -4.85 12.86
C SER A 141 -5.63 -5.56 12.43
N TRP A 142 -4.48 -4.88 12.54
CA TRP A 142 -3.16 -5.40 12.14
C TRP A 142 -2.38 -6.00 13.31
N LYS A 143 -2.98 -6.10 14.50
CA LYS A 143 -2.41 -6.70 15.70
C LYS A 143 -2.95 -8.09 15.98
N GLU A 144 -2.21 -8.85 16.79
CA GLU A 144 -2.72 -10.10 17.35
C GLU A 144 -3.93 -9.80 18.26
N PRO A 145 -5.02 -10.60 18.17
CA PRO A 145 -5.15 -11.85 17.43
C PRO A 145 -5.73 -11.70 16.01
N HIS A 146 -5.87 -10.51 15.44
CA HIS A 146 -6.50 -10.25 14.14
C HIS A 146 -5.54 -10.45 12.95
N ALA A 147 -4.29 -10.03 13.11
CA ALA A 147 -3.21 -10.28 12.17
C ALA A 147 -1.90 -10.61 12.91
N TYR A 148 -0.94 -11.16 12.18
CA TYR A 148 0.39 -11.51 12.69
C TYR A 148 1.44 -10.72 11.91
N HIS A 149 2.47 -10.20 12.60
CA HIS A 149 3.58 -9.50 11.94
C HIS A 149 4.90 -10.26 12.13
N ARG A 150 5.67 -10.42 11.05
CA ARG A 150 6.98 -11.08 11.04
C ARG A 150 7.97 -10.27 10.21
N PHE A 151 9.23 -10.30 10.61
CA PHE A 151 10.29 -9.67 9.83
C PHE A 151 10.78 -10.57 8.70
N CYS A 152 11.03 -9.97 7.55
CA CYS A 152 11.61 -10.61 6.39
C CYS A 152 13.04 -11.08 6.73
N LEU A 153 13.26 -12.40 6.74
CA LEU A 153 14.56 -12.98 7.06
C LEU A 153 15.67 -12.52 6.12
N ARG A 154 15.35 -12.20 4.85
CA ARG A 154 16.31 -11.61 3.92
C ARG A 154 16.80 -10.25 4.42
N HIS A 155 15.89 -9.37 4.84
CA HIS A 155 16.25 -8.05 5.38
C HIS A 155 16.93 -8.15 6.74
N VAL A 156 16.53 -9.09 7.59
CA VAL A 156 17.25 -9.37 8.84
C VAL A 156 18.69 -9.76 8.51
N ARG A 157 18.90 -10.74 7.63
CA ARG A 157 20.24 -11.19 7.22
C ARG A 157 21.08 -10.04 6.65
N SER A 158 20.56 -9.29 5.69
CA SER A 158 21.27 -8.15 5.06
C SER A 158 21.62 -7.01 6.00
N ASN A 159 21.01 -6.93 7.19
CA ASN A 159 21.33 -5.91 8.18
C ASN A 159 22.35 -6.37 9.23
N PHE A 160 22.62 -7.67 9.34
CA PHE A 160 23.54 -8.26 10.33
C PHE A 160 24.82 -8.83 9.69
N MET A 161 24.86 -8.94 8.36
CA MET A 161 26.01 -9.38 7.56
C MET A 161 26.40 -8.27 6.60
#